data_AF-A0A0D8XKG5-F1
#
_entry.id   AF-A0A0D8XKG5-F1
#
_cell.length_a   1.000
_cell.length_b   1.000
_cell.length_c   1.000
_cell.angle_alpha   90.00
_cell.angle_beta   90.00
_cell.angle_gamma   90.00
#
_symmetry.space_group_name_H-M   'P 1'
#
loop_
_entity.id
_entity.type
_entity.pdbx_description
1 polymer ?
#
loop_
_entity_poly.entity_id
_entity_poly.type
_entity_poly.pdbx_seq_one_letter_code
_entity_poly.pdbx_strand_id
1 'polypeptide(L)'
;MLGKSNLTVVKEMACFMCCYLLCPPTPDSITRKMAFHPPRKGQNYTVHLYENTEIKIKNASKLIGKEFFIKPAQLTKSPSSDYSNLMRNIECFVARTILGSYLICVRCCPSRSDINDIREEVVIFSQPNASDLGEYLQPFYVNIPLMADVFETEVYAFDYSGFLLQTTPTTDALISFYMHALS
;
A
#
# COMPACT_ATOMS: atom_id res chain seq x y z
N MET A 1 -37.86 38.23 -31.35
CA MET A 1 -36.41 38.11 -31.09
C MET A 1 -36.19 37.18 -29.91
N LEU A 2 -36.18 35.87 -30.14
CA LEU A 2 -35.74 34.84 -29.18
C LEU A 2 -35.40 33.62 -30.04
N GLY A 3 -34.23 33.00 -29.82
CA GLY A 3 -33.96 31.68 -30.43
C GLY A 3 -32.60 31.45 -31.08
N LYS A 4 -31.59 32.32 -30.91
CA LYS A 4 -30.21 32.02 -31.35
C LYS A 4 -29.27 31.55 -30.24
N SER A 5 -29.62 31.74 -28.96
CA SER A 5 -28.76 31.36 -27.82
C SER A 5 -28.88 29.89 -27.40
N ASN A 6 -30.05 29.27 -27.55
CA ASN A 6 -30.28 27.89 -27.09
C ASN A 6 -29.75 26.83 -28.06
N LEU A 7 -29.55 27.16 -29.33
CA LEU A 7 -29.10 26.20 -30.34
C LEU A 7 -27.59 25.92 -30.24
N THR A 8 -26.80 26.89 -29.80
CA THR A 8 -25.34 26.75 -29.60
C THR A 8 -25.02 25.85 -28.41
N VAL A 9 -25.76 26.01 -27.30
CA VAL A 9 -25.61 25.19 -26.08
C VAL A 9 -25.95 23.72 -26.34
N VAL A 10 -27.00 23.46 -27.11
CA VAL A 10 -27.40 22.08 -27.49
C VAL A 10 -26.36 21.42 -28.40
N LYS A 11 -25.72 22.19 -29.28
CA LYS A 11 -24.67 21.69 -30.19
C LYS A 11 -23.37 21.37 -29.44
N GLU A 12 -23.02 22.15 -28.42
CA GLU A 12 -21.87 21.90 -27.55
C GLU A 12 -22.09 20.68 -26.63
N MET A 13 -23.28 20.53 -26.03
CA MET A 13 -23.61 19.34 -25.21
C MET A 13 -23.65 18.04 -26.02
N ALA A 14 -24.17 18.07 -27.24
CA ALA A 14 -24.20 16.90 -28.12
C ALA A 14 -22.79 16.44 -28.51
N CYS A 15 -21.85 17.37 -28.71
CA CYS A 15 -20.45 17.06 -29.01
C CYS A 15 -19.75 16.42 -27.79
N PHE A 16 -20.00 16.93 -26.58
CA PHE A 16 -19.40 16.41 -25.35
C PHE A 16 -19.84 14.97 -25.04
N MET A 17 -21.12 14.66 -25.28
CA MET A 17 -21.68 13.31 -25.09
C MET A 17 -21.21 12.30 -26.14
N CYS A 18 -21.07 12.71 -27.40
CA CYS A 18 -20.50 11.85 -28.45
C CYS A 18 -19.03 11.49 -28.17
N CYS A 19 -18.23 12.42 -27.64
CA CYS A 19 -16.86 12.13 -27.23
C CYS A 19 -16.76 11.18 -26.02
N TYR A 20 -17.79 11.12 -25.17
CA TYR A 20 -17.81 10.23 -24.00
C TYR A 20 -18.29 8.81 -24.36
N LEU A 21 -19.20 8.68 -25.33
CA LEU A 21 -19.78 7.39 -25.76
C LEU A 21 -18.99 6.71 -26.90
N LEU A 22 -18.32 7.48 -27.76
CA LEU A 22 -17.62 6.97 -28.94
C LEU A 22 -16.09 6.90 -28.79
N CYS A 23 -15.53 7.38 -27.67
CA CYS A 23 -14.10 7.26 -27.36
C CYS A 23 -13.87 6.53 -26.02
N PRO A 24 -13.69 5.20 -25.99
CA PRO A 24 -13.11 4.55 -24.83
C PRO A 24 -11.57 4.48 -24.95
N PRO A 25 -10.79 4.59 -23.85
CA PRO A 25 -11.14 5.03 -22.51
C PRO A 25 -10.85 6.52 -22.31
N THR A 26 -11.37 7.10 -21.22
CA THR A 26 -10.77 8.29 -20.60
C THR A 26 -9.24 8.16 -20.62
N PRO A 27 -8.48 9.23 -20.90
CA PRO A 27 -7.03 9.19 -20.82
C PRO A 27 -6.64 8.49 -19.52
N ASP A 28 -5.66 7.60 -19.54
CA ASP A 28 -5.28 6.84 -18.33
C ASP A 28 -5.03 7.76 -17.12
N SER A 29 -4.66 9.03 -17.37
CA SER A 29 -4.54 10.08 -16.36
C SER A 29 -5.84 10.46 -15.64
N ILE A 30 -7.01 10.33 -16.28
CA ILE A 30 -8.35 10.64 -15.72
C ILE A 30 -8.94 9.41 -15.04
N THR A 31 -8.86 8.23 -15.66
CA THR A 31 -9.34 6.97 -15.05
C THR A 31 -8.60 6.66 -13.73
N ARG A 32 -7.29 6.94 -13.67
CA ARG A 32 -6.47 6.79 -12.45
C ARG A 32 -6.85 7.72 -11.30
N LYS A 33 -7.34 8.93 -11.60
CA LYS A 33 -7.77 9.89 -10.58
C LYS A 33 -9.16 9.58 -10.02
N MET A 34 -10.02 8.92 -10.78
CA MET A 34 -11.39 8.62 -10.33
C MET A 34 -11.50 7.33 -9.53
N ALA A 35 -10.63 6.33 -9.78
CA ALA A 35 -10.76 5.02 -9.15
C ALA A 35 -9.90 4.82 -7.88
N PHE A 36 -8.90 5.68 -7.60
CA PHE A 36 -7.87 5.37 -6.62
C PHE A 36 -7.45 6.58 -5.78
N HIS A 37 -8.18 6.85 -4.71
CA HIS A 37 -7.69 7.77 -3.68
C HIS A 37 -7.06 6.93 -2.56
N PRO A 38 -5.72 6.82 -2.50
CA PRO A 38 -5.07 6.19 -1.37
C PRO A 38 -5.49 6.88 -0.06
N PRO A 39 -5.48 6.17 1.09
CA PRO A 39 -5.67 6.80 2.39
C PRO A 39 -4.70 7.98 2.54
N ARG A 40 -5.12 9.00 3.31
CA ARG A 40 -4.28 10.18 3.50
C ARG A 40 -2.96 9.78 4.14
N LYS A 41 -1.89 10.48 3.77
CA LYS A 41 -0.57 10.12 4.28
C LYS A 41 -0.50 10.20 5.80
N GLY A 42 -0.07 9.12 6.45
CA GLY A 42 0.01 8.99 7.91
C GLY A 42 -1.33 8.70 8.60
N GLN A 43 -2.38 8.37 7.84
CA GLN A 43 -3.73 8.13 8.38
C GLN A 43 -3.82 6.78 9.10
N ASN A 44 -3.48 5.69 8.41
CA ASN A 44 -3.68 4.33 8.93
C ASN A 44 -2.42 3.74 9.56
N TYR A 45 -1.23 4.27 9.25
CA TYR A 45 0.00 3.94 9.97
C TYR A 45 1.06 5.05 9.86
N THR A 46 2.07 4.97 10.72
CA THR A 46 3.25 5.85 10.71
C THR A 46 4.53 5.03 10.81
N VAL A 47 5.65 5.58 10.33
CA VAL A 47 6.96 4.92 10.34
C VAL A 47 7.94 5.68 11.20
N HIS A 48 8.66 4.94 12.03
CA HIS A 48 9.59 5.46 13.03
C HIS A 48 10.88 4.66 13.00
N LEU A 49 12.01 5.33 13.24
CA LEU A 49 13.30 4.66 13.43
C LEU A 49 13.37 4.12 14.86
N TYR A 50 14.03 2.98 15.07
CA TYR A 50 14.27 2.49 16.44
C TYR A 50 15.15 3.46 17.25
N GLU A 51 16.14 4.08 16.60
CA GLU A 51 17.02 5.08 17.21
C GLU A 51 16.29 6.37 17.60
N ASN A 52 15.21 6.72 16.91
CA ASN A 52 14.46 7.96 17.15
C ASN A 52 12.97 7.79 16.82
N THR A 53 12.20 7.52 17.87
CA THR A 53 10.75 7.26 17.78
C THR A 53 9.90 8.52 17.67
N GLU A 54 10.47 9.72 17.80
CA GLU A 54 9.71 10.98 17.69
C GLU A 54 9.60 11.44 16.24
N ILE A 55 10.55 11.06 15.39
CA ILE A 55 10.61 11.49 14.00
C ILE A 55 9.74 10.58 13.13
N LYS A 56 8.61 11.13 12.69
CA LYS A 56 7.79 10.53 11.63
C LYS A 56 8.52 10.63 10.29
N ILE A 57 8.86 9.48 9.73
CA ILE A 57 9.51 9.41 8.43
C ILE A 57 8.48 9.67 7.33
N LYS A 58 8.83 10.55 6.38
CA LYS A 58 8.00 10.96 5.23
C LYS A 58 8.50 10.43 3.88
N ASN A 59 9.64 9.74 3.86
CA ASN A 59 10.21 9.16 2.65
C ASN A 59 10.93 7.83 2.93
N ALA A 60 10.61 6.78 2.18
CA ALA A 60 11.17 5.44 2.30
C ALA A 60 12.67 5.42 2.00
N SER A 61 13.18 6.34 1.16
CA SER A 61 14.63 6.44 0.92
C SER A 61 15.43 6.79 2.17
N LYS A 62 14.81 7.41 3.18
CA LYS A 62 15.46 7.73 4.46
C LYS A 62 15.62 6.52 5.39
N LEU A 63 14.99 5.39 5.04
CA LEU A 63 14.99 4.14 5.80
C LEU A 63 16.02 3.14 5.26
N ILE A 64 16.68 3.44 4.14
CA ILE A 64 17.68 2.53 3.53
C ILE A 64 18.81 2.30 4.53
N GLY A 65 19.08 1.03 4.82
CA GLY A 65 20.14 0.60 5.73
C GLY A 65 19.89 0.96 7.20
N LYS A 66 18.64 1.25 7.58
CA LYS A 66 18.27 1.57 8.96
C LYS A 66 17.22 0.60 9.47
N GLU A 67 17.26 0.32 10.76
CA GLU A 67 16.19 -0.40 11.45
C GLU A 67 15.03 0.55 11.75
N PHE A 68 13.82 0.11 11.44
CA PHE A 68 12.60 0.90 11.63
C PHE A 68 11.41 -0.01 11.89
N PHE A 69 10.33 0.58 12.38
CA PHE A 69 9.07 -0.13 12.58
C PHE A 69 7.88 0.70 12.11
N ILE A 70 6.82 -0.01 11.76
CA ILE A 70 5.51 0.56 11.47
C ILE A 70 4.69 0.61 12.76
N LYS A 71 4.05 1.74 13.01
CA LYS A 71 3.05 1.90 14.06
C LYS A 71 1.67 2.09 13.40
N PRO A 72 0.81 1.06 13.36
CA PRO A 72 -0.56 1.22 12.86
C PRO A 72 -1.34 2.20 13.72
N ALA A 73 -2.22 2.97 13.09
CA ALA A 73 -3.26 3.71 13.78
C ALA A 73 -4.28 2.72 14.34
N GLN A 74 -4.85 3.03 15.50
CA GLN A 74 -5.87 2.17 16.09
C GLN A 74 -7.21 2.44 15.40
N LEU A 75 -7.52 1.67 14.36
CA LEU A 75 -8.78 1.78 13.61
C LEU A 75 -9.90 0.96 14.28
N THR A 76 -9.52 0.05 15.16
CA THR A 76 -10.42 -0.80 15.95
C THR A 76 -10.48 -0.34 17.41
N LYS A 77 -11.51 -0.75 18.16
CA LYS A 77 -11.62 -0.49 19.61
C LYS A 77 -10.74 -1.41 20.47
N SER A 78 -9.69 -1.99 19.90
CA SER A 78 -8.87 -2.98 20.56
C SER A 78 -7.85 -2.33 21.51
N PRO A 79 -7.59 -2.94 22.68
CA PRO A 79 -6.50 -2.54 23.56
C PRO A 79 -5.15 -2.42 22.87
N SER A 80 -4.31 -1.48 23.34
CA SER A 80 -2.94 -1.31 22.84
C SER A 80 -2.08 -2.57 22.98
N SER A 81 -2.36 -3.43 23.96
CA SER A 81 -1.68 -4.72 24.13
C SER A 81 -1.87 -5.64 22.92
N ASP A 82 -3.03 -5.60 22.28
CA ASP A 82 -3.33 -6.46 21.14
C ASP A 82 -2.55 -6.01 19.90
N TYR A 83 -2.39 -4.69 19.72
CA TYR A 83 -1.48 -4.15 18.71
C TYR A 83 -0.03 -4.53 19.01
N SER A 84 0.44 -4.41 20.25
CA SER A 84 1.80 -4.81 20.61
C SER A 84 2.05 -6.31 20.36
N ASN A 85 1.06 -7.16 20.61
CA ASN A 85 1.14 -8.59 20.31
C ASN A 85 1.17 -8.84 18.80
N LEU A 86 0.30 -8.19 18.04
CA LEU A 86 0.24 -8.29 16.58
C LEU A 86 1.57 -7.90 15.92
N MET A 87 2.19 -6.83 16.40
CA MET A 87 3.42 -6.27 15.83
C MET A 87 4.69 -7.05 16.19
N ARG A 88 4.63 -8.05 17.07
CA ARG A 88 5.82 -8.78 17.58
C ARG A 88 6.58 -9.52 16.47
N ASN A 89 5.86 -10.08 15.51
CA ASN A 89 6.42 -10.96 14.48
C ASN A 89 6.48 -10.26 13.11
N ILE A 90 6.63 -8.94 13.12
CA ILE A 90 6.65 -8.11 11.92
C ILE A 90 8.03 -7.49 11.76
N GLU A 91 8.74 -7.91 10.72
CA GLU A 91 9.98 -7.30 10.28
C GLU A 91 9.67 -6.26 9.19
N CYS A 92 10.19 -5.04 9.34
CA CYS A 92 10.03 -3.99 8.34
C CYS A 92 11.31 -3.80 7.54
N PHE A 93 11.20 -3.67 6.21
CA PHE A 93 12.34 -3.42 5.33
C PHE A 93 11.95 -2.56 4.14
N VAL A 94 12.96 -2.09 3.39
CA VAL A 94 12.76 -1.29 2.18
C VAL A 94 13.15 -2.11 0.96
N ALA A 95 12.26 -2.19 -0.03
CA ALA A 95 12.57 -2.75 -1.34
C ALA A 95 12.77 -1.63 -2.38
N ARG A 96 13.78 -1.77 -3.24
CA ARG A 96 13.98 -0.88 -4.39
C ARG A 96 13.32 -1.47 -5.62
N THR A 97 12.46 -0.71 -6.29
CA THR A 97 11.87 -1.13 -7.57
C THR A 97 12.87 -0.97 -8.71
N ILE A 98 12.65 -1.68 -9.83
CA ILE A 98 13.47 -1.53 -11.05
C ILE A 98 13.50 -0.06 -11.52
N LEU A 99 12.38 0.65 -11.33
CA LEU A 99 12.25 2.07 -11.68
C LEU A 99 12.94 3.03 -10.69
N GLY A 100 13.60 2.50 -9.65
CA GLY A 100 14.38 3.28 -8.69
C GLY A 100 13.59 3.88 -7.53
N SER A 101 12.29 3.58 -7.40
CA SER A 101 11.49 3.98 -6.24
C SER A 101 11.70 3.02 -5.07
N TYR A 102 11.44 3.49 -3.84
CA TYR A 102 11.60 2.69 -2.62
C TYR A 102 10.23 2.37 -2.00
N LEU A 103 9.91 1.09 -1.82
CA LEU A 103 8.70 0.61 -1.18
C LEU A 103 8.99 0.27 0.28
N ILE A 104 8.01 0.47 1.14
CA ILE A 104 8.04 -0.08 2.49
C ILE A 104 7.36 -1.43 2.44
N CYS A 105 8.04 -2.40 3.02
CA CYS A 105 7.64 -3.79 3.05
C CYS A 105 7.59 -4.27 4.49
N VAL A 106 6.71 -5.23 4.75
CA VAL A 106 6.68 -6.02 5.96
C VAL A 106 6.83 -7.48 5.60
N ARG A 107 7.56 -8.21 6.43
CA ARG A 107 7.64 -9.67 6.44
C ARG A 107 7.06 -10.14 7.77
N CYS A 108 6.15 -11.10 7.70
CA CYS A 108 5.59 -11.76 8.87
C CYS A 108 5.95 -13.25 8.82
N CYS A 109 6.57 -13.73 9.89
CA CYS A 109 6.84 -15.16 10.08
C CYS A 109 5.73 -15.79 10.94
N PRO A 110 5.38 -17.07 10.73
CA PRO A 110 4.46 -17.79 11.60
C PRO A 110 4.97 -17.82 13.06
N SER A 111 4.08 -17.58 14.01
CA SER A 111 4.37 -17.41 15.43
C SER A 111 4.64 -18.72 16.17
N ARG A 112 4.20 -19.85 15.60
CA ARG A 112 4.13 -21.15 16.28
C ARG A 112 4.90 -22.26 15.54
N SER A 113 5.66 -21.90 14.52
CA SER A 113 6.41 -22.85 13.69
C SER A 113 7.87 -22.82 14.11
N ASP A 114 8.47 -23.99 14.34
CA ASP A 114 9.92 -24.08 14.33
C ASP A 114 10.41 -23.74 12.92
N ILE A 115 11.64 -23.22 12.79
CA ILE A 115 12.21 -22.83 11.47
C ILE A 115 12.14 -23.96 10.45
N ASN A 116 12.24 -25.22 10.91
CA ASN A 116 12.18 -26.41 10.07
C ASN A 116 10.75 -26.74 9.59
N ASP A 117 9.72 -26.15 10.21
CA ASP A 117 8.31 -26.40 9.91
C ASP A 117 7.71 -25.31 9.00
N ILE A 118 8.45 -24.24 8.70
CA ILE A 118 8.01 -23.19 7.79
C ILE A 118 8.07 -23.73 6.36
N ARG A 119 6.98 -23.57 5.60
CA ARG A 119 6.94 -23.99 4.20
C ARG A 119 7.95 -23.22 3.36
N GLU A 120 8.52 -23.91 2.37
CA GLU A 120 9.49 -23.28 1.45
C GLU A 120 8.83 -22.20 0.57
N GLU A 121 7.52 -22.32 0.29
CA GLU A 121 6.80 -21.35 -0.53
C GLU A 121 6.36 -20.14 0.28
N VAL A 122 6.74 -18.94 -0.15
CA VAL A 122 6.31 -17.68 0.47
C VAL A 122 5.03 -17.12 -0.15
N VAL A 123 4.27 -16.34 0.62
CA VAL A 123 3.12 -15.58 0.13
C VAL A 123 3.50 -14.12 -0.07
N ILE A 124 3.21 -13.58 -1.23
CA ILE A 124 3.29 -12.15 -1.51
C ILE A 124 1.87 -11.58 -1.46
N PHE A 125 1.55 -10.86 -0.39
CA PHE A 125 0.26 -10.23 -0.19
C PHE A 125 0.24 -8.83 -0.83
N SER A 126 -0.58 -8.71 -1.87
CA SER A 126 -0.84 -7.47 -2.59
C SER A 126 -2.20 -6.91 -2.16
N GLN A 127 -2.20 -5.78 -1.48
CA GLN A 127 -3.41 -5.19 -0.90
C GLN A 127 -4.43 -4.80 -2.01
N PRO A 128 -5.73 -4.70 -1.70
CA PRO A 128 -6.70 -4.10 -2.61
C PRO A 128 -6.42 -2.63 -2.91
N ASN A 129 -7.04 -2.14 -3.97
CA ASN A 129 -7.01 -0.73 -4.31
C ASN A 129 -7.54 0.16 -3.17
N ALA A 130 -6.93 1.34 -3.00
CA ALA A 130 -7.29 2.33 -1.97
C ALA A 130 -7.12 1.87 -0.51
N SER A 131 -6.31 0.84 -0.27
CA SER A 131 -5.87 0.41 1.06
C SER A 131 -4.37 0.66 1.26
N ASP A 132 -3.91 0.62 2.51
CA ASP A 132 -2.49 0.64 2.87
C ASP A 132 -2.16 -0.45 3.89
N LEU A 133 -0.87 -0.65 4.20
CA LEU A 133 -0.42 -1.66 5.17
C LEU A 133 -1.14 -1.52 6.53
N GLY A 134 -1.48 -0.30 6.94
CA GLY A 134 -2.08 -0.03 8.23
C GLY A 134 -3.44 -0.71 8.42
N GLU A 135 -4.22 -0.86 7.36
CA GLU A 135 -5.53 -1.52 7.40
C GLU A 135 -5.42 -3.03 7.64
N TYR A 136 -4.30 -3.62 7.23
CA TYR A 136 -3.98 -5.04 7.42
C TYR A 136 -3.07 -5.33 8.61
N LEU A 137 -2.85 -4.30 9.45
CA LEU A 137 -2.13 -4.36 10.72
C LEU A 137 -3.08 -4.03 11.89
N GLN A 138 -4.30 -4.55 11.82
CA GLN A 138 -5.35 -4.38 12.83
C GLN A 138 -5.68 -5.72 13.53
N PRO A 139 -5.79 -5.76 14.87
CA PRO A 139 -6.16 -6.97 15.59
C PRO A 139 -7.64 -7.34 15.38
N PHE A 140 -7.97 -8.63 15.50
CA PHE A 140 -9.32 -9.21 15.37
C PHE A 140 -9.98 -9.12 13.98
N TYR A 141 -9.23 -8.73 12.95
CA TYR A 141 -9.60 -8.84 11.55
C TYR A 141 -8.59 -9.74 10.83
N VAL A 142 -8.87 -10.08 9.56
CA VAL A 142 -7.86 -10.67 8.69
C VAL A 142 -6.71 -9.68 8.56
N ASN A 143 -5.54 -10.07 9.06
CA ASN A 143 -4.32 -9.26 9.08
C ASN A 143 -3.13 -10.09 8.59
N ILE A 144 -2.04 -9.42 8.23
CA ILE A 144 -0.88 -10.07 7.60
C ILE A 144 -0.23 -11.13 8.53
N PRO A 145 -0.02 -10.87 9.84
CA PRO A 145 0.48 -11.91 10.75
C PRO A 145 -0.42 -13.13 10.85
N LEU A 146 -1.74 -12.95 10.88
CA LEU A 146 -2.69 -14.06 10.89
C LEU A 146 -2.60 -14.90 9.60
N MET A 147 -2.38 -14.26 8.44
CA MET A 147 -2.16 -15.00 7.19
C MET A 147 -0.90 -15.89 7.29
N ALA A 148 0.19 -15.39 7.90
CA ALA A 148 1.41 -16.17 8.08
C ALA A 148 1.15 -17.39 8.98
N ASP A 149 0.45 -17.19 10.10
CA ASP A 149 0.08 -18.28 11.01
C ASP A 149 -0.83 -19.32 10.33
N VAL A 150 -1.81 -18.88 9.54
CA VAL A 150 -2.79 -19.78 8.89
C VAL A 150 -2.18 -20.55 7.71
N PHE A 151 -1.30 -19.91 6.95
CA PHE A 151 -0.65 -20.54 5.81
C PHE A 151 0.63 -21.30 6.18
N GLU A 152 1.09 -21.18 7.43
CA GLU A 152 2.33 -21.78 7.94
C GLU A 152 3.54 -21.42 7.08
N THR A 153 3.55 -20.18 6.59
CA THR A 153 4.62 -19.67 5.74
C THR A 153 4.84 -18.18 5.96
N GLU A 154 5.95 -17.67 5.44
CA GLU A 154 6.26 -16.26 5.44
C GLU A 154 5.34 -15.48 4.51
N VAL A 155 4.81 -14.37 5.03
CA VAL A 155 3.98 -13.45 4.25
C VAL A 155 4.72 -12.14 4.11
N TYR A 156 4.96 -11.74 2.87
CA TYR A 156 5.52 -10.46 2.50
C TYR A 156 4.39 -9.55 2.02
N ALA A 157 4.28 -8.35 2.57
CA ALA A 157 3.35 -7.34 2.11
C ALA A 157 4.06 -6.00 1.90
N PHE A 158 3.52 -5.16 1.04
CA PHE A 158 4.10 -3.88 0.69
C PHE A 158 3.02 -2.88 0.30
N ASP A 159 3.33 -1.59 0.42
CA ASP A 159 2.49 -0.53 -0.15
C ASP A 159 2.81 -0.33 -1.63
N TYR A 160 1.79 -0.13 -2.47
CA TYR A 160 2.00 0.18 -3.89
C TYR A 160 2.63 1.56 -4.11
N SER A 161 3.13 1.77 -5.33
CA SER A 161 3.66 3.07 -5.70
C SER A 161 2.59 4.17 -5.70
N GLY A 162 2.88 5.27 -5.01
CA GLY A 162 1.94 6.37 -4.77
C GLY A 162 1.39 6.44 -3.34
N PHE A 163 1.60 5.39 -2.54
CA PHE A 163 1.19 5.35 -1.14
C PHE A 163 2.33 5.85 -0.23
N LEU A 164 1.94 6.71 0.71
CA LEU A 164 2.66 7.17 1.90
C LEU A 164 4.08 7.77 1.71
N LEU A 165 5.10 7.02 1.31
CA LEU A 165 6.51 7.40 1.53
C LEU A 165 7.42 7.33 0.28
N GLN A 166 6.91 7.20 -0.94
CA GLN A 166 7.77 7.21 -2.13
C GLN A 166 8.25 8.59 -2.60
N THR A 167 9.44 8.61 -3.22
CA THR A 167 10.07 9.75 -3.90
C THR A 167 9.36 10.15 -5.20
N THR A 168 8.72 9.20 -5.89
CA THR A 168 8.21 9.38 -7.26
C THR A 168 6.91 8.59 -7.46
N PRO A 169 5.83 9.20 -7.98
CA PRO A 169 4.65 8.47 -8.41
C PRO A 169 5.02 7.64 -9.63
N THR A 170 5.03 6.31 -9.53
CA THR A 170 5.23 5.44 -10.71
C THR A 170 3.88 4.92 -11.21
N THR A 171 3.76 4.85 -12.54
CA THR A 171 2.53 4.50 -13.26
C THR A 171 2.30 2.99 -13.36
N ASP A 172 3.35 2.18 -13.19
CA ASP A 172 3.29 0.72 -13.18
C ASP A 172 4.35 0.20 -12.21
N ALA A 173 3.95 -0.29 -11.04
CA ALA A 173 4.85 -1.04 -10.18
C ALA A 173 4.93 -2.48 -10.72
N LEU A 174 5.67 -2.69 -11.81
CA LEU A 174 6.26 -4.00 -12.09
C LEU A 174 7.29 -4.25 -10.98
N ILE A 175 6.83 -4.80 -9.87
CA ILE A 175 7.71 -5.24 -8.79
C ILE A 175 8.28 -6.58 -9.23
N SER A 176 9.44 -6.54 -9.87
CA SER A 176 10.31 -7.71 -9.88
C SER A 176 10.94 -7.78 -8.50
N PHE A 177 10.40 -8.64 -7.64
CA PHE A 177 11.09 -9.05 -6.42
C PHE A 177 12.27 -9.93 -6.83
N TYR A 178 13.45 -9.33 -6.99
CA TYR A 178 14.70 -10.10 -6.87
C TYR A 178 14.95 -10.27 -5.36
N MET A 179 14.36 -11.30 -4.78
CA MET A 179 14.68 -11.72 -3.41
C MET A 179 16.09 -12.31 -3.41
N HIS A 180 17.10 -11.45 -3.31
CA HIS A 180 18.47 -11.85 -2.97
C HIS A 180 18.58 -11.97 -1.44
N ALA A 181 17.65 -12.72 -0.84
CA ALA A 181 17.57 -12.98 0.60
C ALA A 181 17.45 -14.50 0.81
N LEU A 182 18.40 -15.23 0.24
CA LEU A 182 18.76 -16.58 0.63
C LEU A 182 20.30 -16.63 0.66
N SER A 183 20.89 -16.04 1.69
CA SER A 183 22.26 -16.32 2.14
C SER A 183 22.42 -15.95 3.60
#